data_AF-A0A3N5GEJ2-F1
#
_entry.id   AF-A0A3N5GEJ2-F1
#
_cell.length_a   1.000
_cell.length_b   1.000
_cell.length_c   1.000
_cell.angle_alpha   90.00
_cell.angle_beta   90.00
_cell.angle_gamma   90.00
#
_symmetry.space_group_name_H-M   'P 1'
#
loop_
_entity.id
_entity.type
_entity.pdbx_description
1 polymer ?
#
loop_
_entity_poly.entity_id
_entity_poly.type
_entity_poly.pdbx_seq_one_letter_code
_entity_poly.pdbx_strand_id
1 'polypeptide(L)'
;MNISIALVIGLLVGWLVEWVIDWFYWRRRYGEQAQAIEKAQANETEANLQTAKLKSQVDELEKRLQAAESMSFSVEAYPPEPPTIANKPDDLTKIKGIGPVIAKKLNDAGIMTFQQLGRLTPAEFEEILGNLIQRFVNENSILDQARDLSEKR
;
A
#
# COMPACT_ATOMS: atom_id res chain seq x y z
N MET A 1 38.89 -51.64 57.84
CA MET A 1 38.06 -51.31 56.66
C MET A 1 36.80 -50.64 57.18
N ASN A 2 36.64 -49.34 56.94
CA ASN A 2 35.62 -48.55 57.63
C ASN A 2 34.28 -48.74 56.91
N ILE A 3 33.36 -49.48 57.53
CA ILE A 3 32.04 -49.81 56.98
C ILE A 3 31.27 -48.54 56.56
N SER A 4 31.47 -47.44 57.29
CA SER A 4 30.94 -46.12 56.98
C SER A 4 31.38 -45.59 55.61
N ILE A 5 32.62 -45.87 55.19
CA ILE A 5 33.14 -45.45 53.88
C ILE A 5 32.43 -46.23 52.76
N ALA A 6 32.17 -47.52 52.96
CA ALA A 6 31.46 -48.33 51.97
C ALA A 6 30.01 -47.86 51.76
N LEU A 7 29.32 -47.45 52.82
CA LEU A 7 27.96 -46.91 52.74
C LEU A 7 27.92 -45.55 52.01
N VAL A 8 28.88 -44.66 52.28
CA VAL A 8 28.96 -43.37 51.60
C VAL A 8 29.30 -43.54 50.12
N ILE A 9 30.21 -44.46 49.77
CA ILE A 9 30.53 -44.76 48.37
C ILE A 9 29.31 -45.32 47.64
N GLY A 10 28.56 -46.24 48.25
CA GLY A 10 27.34 -46.79 47.64
C GLY A 10 26.29 -45.71 47.36
N LEU A 11 26.10 -44.77 48.29
CA LEU A 11 25.21 -43.64 48.11
C LEU A 11 25.67 -42.71 46.97
N LEU A 12 26.96 -42.39 46.92
CA LEU A 12 27.53 -41.53 45.88
C LEU A 12 27.47 -42.18 44.49
N VAL A 13 27.72 -43.49 44.41
CA VAL A 13 27.62 -44.24 43.15
C VAL A 13 26.18 -44.34 42.68
N GLY A 14 25.23 -44.63 43.58
CA GLY A 14 23.81 -44.63 43.24
C GLY A 14 23.33 -43.27 42.74
N TRP A 15 23.73 -42.20 43.44
CA TRP A 15 23.41 -40.82 43.05
C TRP A 15 24.04 -40.44 41.70
N LEU A 16 25.29 -40.85 41.45
CA LEU A 16 25.96 -40.61 40.18
C LEU A 16 25.29 -41.36 39.03
N VAL A 17 24.87 -42.61 39.23
CA VAL A 17 24.18 -43.41 38.21
C VAL A 17 22.84 -42.80 37.85
N GLU A 18 22.05 -42.39 38.84
CA GLU A 18 20.78 -41.68 38.62
C GLU A 18 21.00 -40.36 37.86
N TRP A 19 22.01 -39.58 38.26
CA TRP A 19 22.38 -38.34 37.57
C TRP A 19 22.84 -38.56 36.13
N VAL A 20 23.61 -39.61 35.84
CA VAL A 20 24.07 -39.96 34.48
C VAL A 20 22.90 -40.39 33.60
N ILE A 21 21.96 -41.20 34.13
CA ILE A 21 20.76 -41.61 33.40
C ILE A 21 19.90 -40.40 33.07
N ASP A 22 19.67 -39.52 34.05
CA ASP A 22 18.90 -38.30 33.84
C ASP A 22 19.61 -37.38 32.85
N TRP A 23 20.92 -37.15 33.00
CA TRP A 23 21.73 -36.38 32.05
C TRP A 23 21.64 -36.92 30.62
N PHE A 24 21.69 -38.24 30.43
CA PHE A 24 21.61 -38.85 29.11
C PHE A 24 20.18 -38.78 28.52
N TYR A 25 19.16 -38.97 29.37
CA TYR A 25 17.75 -38.86 28.99
C TYR A 25 17.37 -37.41 28.63
N TRP A 26 17.87 -36.45 29.40
CA TRP A 26 17.66 -35.02 29.21
C TRP A 26 18.46 -34.55 27.98
N ARG A 27 19.79 -34.74 27.94
CA ARG A 27 20.69 -34.14 26.92
C ARG A 27 20.27 -34.40 25.48
N ARG A 28 19.70 -35.57 25.17
CA ARG A 28 19.20 -35.86 23.82
C ARG A 28 17.92 -35.09 23.47
N ARG A 29 17.12 -34.68 24.46
CA ARG A 29 15.78 -34.08 24.31
C ARG A 29 15.74 -32.55 24.48
N TYR A 30 16.82 -31.89 24.94
CA TYR A 30 16.89 -30.42 25.08
C TYR A 30 17.31 -29.68 23.80
N GLY A 31 17.94 -30.37 22.85
CA GLY A 31 18.45 -29.72 21.64
C GLY A 31 17.36 -29.16 20.73
N GLU A 32 16.28 -29.92 20.50
CA GLU A 32 15.22 -29.53 19.56
C GLU A 32 14.35 -28.40 20.10
N GLN A 33 14.02 -28.43 21.39
CA GLN A 33 13.21 -27.37 22.02
C GLN A 33 13.96 -26.05 22.12
N ALA A 34 15.27 -26.08 22.39
CA ALA A 34 16.09 -24.86 22.43
C ALA A 34 16.11 -24.15 21.07
N GLN A 35 16.28 -24.91 19.96
CA GLN A 35 16.24 -24.34 18.61
C GLN A 35 14.85 -23.83 18.22
N ALA A 36 13.79 -24.51 18.65
CA ALA A 36 12.42 -24.06 18.38
C ALA A 36 12.10 -22.75 19.11
N ILE A 37 12.53 -22.60 20.36
CA ILE A 37 12.36 -21.38 21.15
C ILE A 37 13.18 -20.24 20.54
N GLU A 38 14.43 -20.49 20.15
CA GLU A 38 15.29 -19.49 19.50
C GLU A 38 14.69 -19.01 18.17
N LYS A 39 14.20 -19.94 17.33
CA LYS A 39 13.51 -19.60 16.08
C LYS A 39 12.20 -18.84 16.33
N ALA A 40 11.42 -19.22 17.34
CA ALA A 40 10.19 -18.52 17.68
C ALA A 40 10.48 -17.08 18.14
N GLN A 41 11.51 -16.88 18.95
CA GLN A 41 11.96 -15.56 19.39
C GLN A 41 12.50 -14.72 18.21
N ALA A 42 13.32 -15.31 17.33
CA ALA A 42 13.79 -14.63 16.13
C ALA A 42 12.62 -14.16 15.25
N ASN A 43 11.66 -15.04 14.99
CA ASN A 43 10.45 -14.70 14.22
C ASN A 43 9.62 -13.59 14.88
N GLU A 44 9.46 -13.61 16.21
CA GLU A 44 8.79 -12.54 16.95
C GLU A 44 9.53 -11.21 16.82
N THR A 45 10.85 -11.20 16.91
CA THR A 45 11.64 -9.98 16.74
C THR A 45 11.53 -9.41 15.32
N GLU A 46 11.55 -10.26 14.31
CA GLU A 46 11.37 -9.86 12.91
C GLU A 46 9.95 -9.29 12.68
N ALA A 47 8.93 -9.96 13.21
CA ALA A 47 7.55 -9.48 13.13
C ALA A 47 7.38 -8.13 13.85
N ASN A 48 8.00 -7.95 15.02
CA ASN A 48 7.97 -6.68 15.76
C ASN A 48 8.71 -5.56 15.03
N LEU A 49 9.82 -5.86 14.36
CA LEU A 49 10.52 -4.91 13.50
C LEU A 49 9.68 -4.49 12.29
N GLN A 50 8.98 -5.45 11.67
CA GLN A 50 8.09 -5.17 10.55
C GLN A 50 6.89 -4.32 10.98
N THR A 51 6.26 -4.63 12.12
CA THR A 51 5.14 -3.83 12.63
C THR A 51 5.58 -2.41 13.01
N ALA A 52 6.76 -2.25 13.61
CA ALA A 52 7.34 -0.94 13.89
C ALA A 52 7.60 -0.13 12.61
N LYS A 53 8.17 -0.77 11.58
CA LYS A 53 8.41 -0.14 10.27
C LYS A 53 7.12 0.21 9.54
N LEU A 54 6.09 -0.64 9.63
CA LEU A 54 4.80 -0.36 9.02
C LEU A 54 4.13 0.81 9.74
N LYS A 55 4.18 0.84 11.07
CA LYS A 55 3.65 1.95 11.87
C LYS A 55 4.33 3.27 11.53
N SER A 56 5.66 3.30 11.39
CA SER A 56 6.35 4.54 11.00
C SER A 56 5.99 5.00 9.59
N GLN A 57 5.76 4.08 8.65
CA GLN A 57 5.30 4.43 7.30
C GLN A 57 3.88 5.00 7.32
N VAL A 58 2.99 4.45 8.14
CA VAL A 58 1.63 4.97 8.32
C VAL A 58 1.69 6.37 8.93
N ASP A 59 2.47 6.58 9.99
CA ASP A 59 2.65 7.90 10.61
C ASP A 59 3.23 8.93 9.62
N GLU A 60 4.14 8.51 8.74
CA GLU A 60 4.70 9.38 7.70
C GLU A 60 3.67 9.69 6.60
N LEU A 61 2.92 8.71 6.13
CA LEU A 61 1.82 8.88 5.17
C LEU A 61 0.74 9.80 5.74
N GLU A 62 0.38 9.64 7.00
CA GLU A 62 -0.61 10.48 7.67
C GLU A 62 -0.12 11.94 7.77
N LYS A 63 1.16 12.15 8.11
CA LYS A 63 1.77 13.50 8.07
C LYS A 63 1.79 14.07 6.66
N ARG A 64 2.09 13.26 5.64
CA ARG A 64 2.04 13.71 4.23
C ARG A 64 0.63 14.04 3.79
N LEU A 65 -0.38 13.28 4.23
CA LEU A 65 -1.79 13.57 3.99
C LEU A 65 -2.21 14.86 4.68
N GLN A 66 -1.89 15.06 5.97
CA GLN A 66 -2.17 16.32 6.66
C GLN A 66 -1.42 17.51 6.04
N ALA A 67 -0.18 17.31 5.60
CA ALA A 67 0.58 18.32 4.88
C ALA A 67 -0.05 18.63 3.51
N ALA A 68 -0.51 17.61 2.78
CA ALA A 68 -1.21 17.77 1.51
C ALA A 68 -2.61 18.38 1.70
N GLU A 69 -3.32 18.08 2.78
CA GLU A 69 -4.63 18.62 3.13
C GLU A 69 -4.50 20.09 3.57
N SER A 70 -3.47 20.44 4.33
CA SER A 70 -3.14 21.84 4.63
C SER A 70 -2.61 22.60 3.41
N MET A 71 -1.90 21.94 2.49
CA MET A 71 -1.55 22.51 1.19
C MET A 71 -2.79 22.68 0.30
N SER A 72 -3.72 21.74 0.33
CA SER A 72 -5.00 21.73 -0.38
C SER A 72 -5.91 22.85 0.12
N PHE A 73 -5.89 23.14 1.42
CA PHE A 73 -6.58 24.30 1.99
C PHE A 73 -5.97 25.63 1.54
N SER A 74 -4.69 25.65 1.14
CA SER A 74 -4.06 26.81 0.50
C SER A 74 -4.31 26.89 -1.02
N VAL A 75 -4.93 25.86 -1.60
CA VAL A 75 -5.49 25.85 -2.97
C VAL A 75 -6.98 26.22 -2.95
N GLU A 76 -7.55 26.53 -1.78
CA GLU A 76 -8.93 27.00 -1.62
C GLU A 76 -9.12 28.49 -2.00
N ALA A 77 -8.36 28.92 -3.02
CA ALA A 77 -8.65 30.08 -3.84
C ALA A 77 -8.78 29.66 -5.32
N TYR A 78 -9.33 28.48 -5.61
CA TYR A 78 -10.16 28.35 -6.81
C TYR A 78 -11.61 28.62 -6.38
N PRO A 79 -12.23 29.72 -6.80
CA PRO A 79 -13.57 30.07 -6.36
C PRO A 79 -14.52 28.93 -6.70
N PRO A 80 -15.35 28.46 -5.74
CA PRO A 80 -16.47 27.63 -6.09
C PRO A 80 -17.51 28.52 -6.77
N GLU A 81 -17.44 28.74 -8.09
CA GLU A 81 -18.52 29.43 -8.80
C GLU A 81 -18.50 29.23 -10.33
N PRO A 82 -19.66 29.12 -11.02
CA PRO A 82 -21.04 28.90 -10.57
C PRO A 82 -21.69 27.65 -11.20
N PRO A 83 -22.90 27.23 -10.77
CA PRO A 83 -23.76 26.44 -11.63
C PRO A 83 -24.16 27.28 -12.86
N THR A 84 -24.24 26.62 -14.02
CA THR A 84 -24.91 27.08 -15.24
C THR A 84 -24.32 28.30 -15.98
N ILE A 85 -23.58 28.04 -17.06
CA ILE A 85 -24.01 28.59 -18.34
C ILE A 85 -24.61 27.40 -19.08
N ALA A 86 -25.80 27.54 -19.62
CA ALA A 86 -26.34 26.65 -20.63
C ALA A 86 -25.46 26.74 -21.90
N ASN A 87 -24.20 26.32 -21.78
CA ASN A 87 -23.30 26.17 -22.89
C ASN A 87 -23.82 24.99 -23.67
N LYS A 88 -24.28 25.30 -24.88
CA LYS A 88 -24.71 24.30 -25.86
C LYS A 88 -23.66 23.18 -25.88
N PRO A 89 -24.07 21.89 -25.78
CA PRO A 89 -23.14 20.77 -25.84
C PRO A 89 -22.22 20.93 -27.05
N ASP A 90 -20.91 20.86 -26.82
CA ASP A 90 -19.94 20.91 -27.90
C ASP A 90 -19.78 19.53 -28.51
N ASP A 91 -19.49 19.50 -29.80
CA ASP A 91 -19.19 18.26 -30.49
C ASP A 91 -17.74 17.84 -30.22
N LEU A 92 -17.56 17.03 -29.17
CA LEU A 92 -16.25 16.49 -28.76
C LEU A 92 -15.56 15.69 -29.87
N THR A 93 -16.29 15.20 -30.87
CA THR A 93 -15.71 14.45 -32.00
C THR A 93 -14.85 15.31 -32.93
N LYS A 94 -14.90 16.64 -32.79
CA LYS A 94 -13.98 17.57 -33.48
C LYS A 94 -12.53 17.40 -33.05
N ILE A 95 -12.28 16.84 -31.86
CA ILE A 95 -10.94 16.57 -31.37
C ILE A 95 -10.41 15.28 -31.99
N LYS A 96 -9.22 15.35 -32.58
CA LYS A 96 -8.58 14.17 -33.18
C LYS A 96 -8.29 13.12 -32.12
N GLY A 97 -8.82 11.92 -32.31
CA GLY A 97 -8.71 10.82 -31.35
C GLY A 97 -9.99 10.58 -30.54
N ILE A 98 -10.96 11.50 -30.55
CA ILE A 98 -12.28 11.28 -29.93
C ILE A 98 -13.26 10.74 -30.97
N GLY A 99 -13.49 9.44 -30.92
CA GLY A 99 -14.58 8.80 -31.66
C GLY A 99 -15.94 8.93 -30.95
N PRO A 100 -17.05 8.53 -31.60
CA PRO A 100 -18.40 8.60 -31.02
C PRO A 100 -18.54 7.80 -29.71
N VAL A 101 -17.78 6.72 -29.55
CA VAL A 101 -17.76 5.91 -28.32
C VAL A 101 -17.16 6.69 -27.15
N ILE A 102 -16.09 7.43 -27.40
CA ILE A 102 -15.37 8.22 -26.40
C ILE A 102 -16.20 9.43 -26.02
N ALA A 103 -16.72 10.15 -27.02
CA ALA A 103 -17.62 11.27 -26.81
C ALA A 103 -18.84 10.86 -25.97
N LYS A 104 -19.43 9.69 -26.23
CA LYS A 104 -20.54 9.17 -25.43
C LYS A 104 -20.14 8.94 -23.98
N LYS A 105 -19.00 8.27 -23.72
CA LYS A 105 -18.51 8.04 -22.36
C LYS A 105 -18.22 9.34 -21.60
N LEU A 106 -17.62 10.33 -22.27
CA LEU A 106 -17.38 11.65 -21.67
C LEU A 106 -18.71 12.35 -21.34
N ASN A 107 -19.68 12.30 -22.24
CA ASN A 107 -21.02 12.84 -22.00
C ASN A 107 -21.74 12.12 -20.86
N ASP A 108 -21.65 10.78 -20.78
CA ASP A 108 -22.21 9.97 -19.70
C ASP A 108 -21.56 10.31 -18.35
N ALA A 109 -20.29 10.74 -18.36
CA ALA A 109 -19.56 11.27 -17.20
C ALA A 109 -19.81 12.78 -16.93
N GLY A 110 -20.71 13.42 -17.69
CA GLY A 110 -21.07 14.83 -17.51
C GLY A 110 -20.13 15.85 -18.17
N ILE A 111 -19.16 15.39 -18.97
CA ILE A 111 -18.23 16.25 -19.73
C ILE A 111 -18.76 16.41 -21.14
N MET A 112 -19.36 17.57 -21.42
CA MET A 112 -20.08 17.83 -22.68
C MET A 112 -19.52 19.04 -23.45
N THR A 113 -18.44 19.67 -22.95
CA THR A 113 -17.85 20.87 -23.56
C THR A 113 -16.34 20.77 -23.68
N PHE A 114 -15.75 21.49 -24.65
CA PHE A 114 -14.28 21.53 -24.81
C PHE A 114 -13.57 22.10 -23.57
N GLN A 115 -14.19 23.08 -22.91
CA GLN A 115 -13.68 23.69 -21.70
C GLN A 115 -13.61 22.71 -20.53
N GLN A 116 -14.66 21.90 -20.33
CA GLN A 116 -14.67 20.87 -19.29
C GLN A 116 -13.60 19.81 -19.58
N LEU A 117 -13.51 19.36 -20.83
CA LEU A 117 -12.53 18.37 -21.23
C LEU A 117 -11.08 18.87 -21.07
N GLY A 118 -10.77 20.10 -21.50
CA GLY A 118 -9.43 20.68 -21.40
C GLY A 118 -8.98 20.98 -19.96
N ARG A 119 -9.90 20.98 -18.99
CA ARG A 119 -9.57 21.13 -17.56
C ARG A 119 -9.16 19.82 -16.90
N LEU A 120 -9.49 18.67 -17.51
CA LEU A 120 -9.13 17.38 -16.96
C LEU A 120 -7.62 17.16 -17.00
N THR A 121 -7.15 16.41 -16.02
CA THR A 121 -5.82 15.82 -16.00
C THR A 121 -5.80 14.50 -16.78
N PRO A 122 -4.63 14.03 -17.24
CA PRO A 122 -4.52 12.72 -17.88
C PRO A 122 -5.02 11.58 -16.97
N ALA A 123 -4.80 11.67 -15.66
CA ALA A 123 -5.27 10.68 -14.69
C ALA A 123 -6.80 10.63 -14.58
N GLU A 124 -7.48 11.78 -14.53
CA GLU A 124 -8.95 11.84 -14.51
C GLU A 124 -9.54 11.34 -15.84
N PHE A 125 -8.90 11.67 -16.97
CA PHE A 125 -9.30 11.17 -18.28
C PHE A 125 -9.22 9.64 -18.37
N GLU A 126 -8.16 9.05 -17.80
CA GLU A 126 -7.98 7.60 -17.67
C GLU A 126 -9.07 6.96 -16.81
N GLU A 127 -9.41 7.58 -15.68
CA GLU A 127 -10.47 7.11 -14.77
C GLU A 127 -11.83 7.03 -15.46
N ILE A 128 -12.16 8.02 -16.29
CA ILE A 128 -13.46 8.11 -16.99
C ILE A 128 -13.56 7.11 -18.15
N LEU A 129 -12.52 6.98 -18.96
CA LEU A 129 -12.57 6.16 -20.18
C LEU A 129 -12.16 4.71 -19.97
N GLY A 130 -11.30 4.48 -18.99
CA GLY A 130 -10.66 3.21 -18.70
C GLY A 130 -9.58 2.82 -19.71
N ASN A 131 -8.71 1.91 -19.27
CA ASN A 131 -7.52 1.44 -19.98
C ASN A 131 -7.73 0.96 -21.43
N LEU A 132 -8.93 0.46 -21.78
CA LEU A 132 -9.18 -0.15 -23.09
C LEU A 132 -9.17 0.86 -24.23
N ILE A 133 -9.55 2.11 -23.96
CA ILE A 133 -9.72 3.16 -24.98
C ILE A 133 -8.43 3.95 -25.16
N GLN A 134 -7.70 4.22 -24.07
CA GLN A 134 -6.43 4.95 -24.05
C GLN A 134 -5.35 4.30 -24.93
N ARG A 135 -5.35 2.97 -25.09
CA ARG A 135 -4.37 2.30 -25.96
C ARG A 135 -4.38 2.80 -27.41
N PHE A 136 -5.51 3.34 -27.86
CA PHE A 136 -5.69 3.81 -29.22
C PHE A 136 -5.63 5.34 -29.35
N VAL A 137 -5.44 6.06 -28.25
CA VAL A 137 -5.67 7.51 -28.18
C VAL A 137 -4.63 8.20 -27.31
N ASN A 138 -4.12 9.35 -27.76
CA ASN A 138 -3.18 10.16 -26.98
C ASN A 138 -3.93 11.22 -26.17
N GLU A 139 -3.99 11.03 -24.86
CA GLU A 139 -4.77 11.84 -23.92
C GLU A 139 -4.24 13.26 -23.82
N ASN A 140 -2.93 13.42 -23.69
CA ASN A 140 -2.30 14.75 -23.63
C ASN A 140 -2.64 15.58 -24.86
N SER A 141 -2.55 14.95 -26.05
CA SER A 141 -2.91 15.62 -27.31
C SER A 141 -4.39 16.00 -27.39
N ILE A 142 -5.28 15.22 -26.78
CA ILE A 142 -6.71 15.53 -26.70
C ILE A 142 -6.97 16.72 -25.77
N LEU A 143 -6.37 16.70 -24.58
CA LEU A 143 -6.55 17.74 -23.57
C LEU A 143 -6.05 19.09 -24.09
N ASP A 144 -4.89 19.09 -24.76
CA ASP A 144 -4.34 20.29 -25.40
C ASP A 144 -5.25 20.81 -26.53
N GLN A 145 -5.76 19.92 -27.40
CA GLN A 145 -6.73 20.31 -28.44
C GLN A 145 -8.04 20.84 -27.84
N ALA A 146 -8.51 20.27 -26.74
CA ALA A 146 -9.71 20.72 -26.06
C ALA A 146 -9.53 22.15 -25.50
N ARG A 147 -8.35 22.46 -24.95
CA ARG A 147 -7.99 23.82 -24.53
C ARG A 147 -7.99 24.79 -25.71
N ASP A 148 -7.29 24.46 -26.79
CA ASP A 148 -7.24 25.29 -28.00
C ASP A 148 -8.63 25.55 -28.60
N LEU A 149 -9.51 24.55 -28.61
CA LEU A 149 -10.87 24.68 -29.13
C LEU A 149 -11.78 25.47 -28.18
N SER A 150 -11.53 25.40 -26.87
CA SER A 150 -12.27 26.20 -25.90
C SER A 150 -11.97 27.70 -26.03
N GLU A 151 -10.75 28.06 -26.43
CA GLU A 151 -10.34 29.45 -26.66
C GLU A 151 -10.87 30.02 -27.99
N LYS A 152 -11.18 29.16 -28.97
CA LYS A 152 -11.65 29.55 -30.31
C LYS A 152 -13.18 29.66 -30.45
N ARG A 153 -13.91 29.48 -29.35
CA ARG A 153 -15.38 29.52 -29.31
C ARG A 153 -15.88 30.96 -29.19
#